data_AF-A0A1F3SX25-F1
#
_entry.id   AF-A0A1F3SX25-F1
#
_cell.length_a   1.000
_cell.length_b   1.000
_cell.length_c   1.000
_cell.angle_alpha   90.00
_cell.angle_beta   90.00
_cell.angle_gamma   90.00
#
_symmetry.space_group_name_H-M   'P 1'
#
loop_
_entity.id
_entity.type
_entity.pdbx_description
1 polymer ?
#
loop_
_entity_poly.entity_id
_entity_poly.type
_entity_poly.pdbx_seq_one_letter_code
_entity_poly.pdbx_strand_id
1 'polypeptide(L)'
;MEVNVVTFVKGDMFKSPAQVLTNTVNCVGVMGAGVALEFKNRYPMMFEDYKAKCDQGAVKPGQPYLWEDDTKQILNFPTKRDWRSDSVFQDIERGMPITSCDFNYLR
;
A
#
# COMPACT_ATOMS: atom_id res chain seq x y z
N MET A 1 -5.60 13.07 -25.96
CA MET A 1 -6.48 12.76 -24.82
C MET A 1 -5.98 11.46 -24.23
N GLU A 2 -5.44 11.52 -23.03
CA GLU A 2 -5.07 10.31 -22.28
C GLU A 2 -6.37 9.66 -21.81
N VAL A 3 -6.61 8.42 -22.20
CA VAL A 3 -7.82 7.70 -21.81
C VAL A 3 -7.53 7.05 -20.46
N ASN A 4 -8.16 7.54 -19.40
CA ASN A 4 -8.13 6.89 -18.10
C ASN A 4 -8.99 5.61 -18.16
N VAL A 5 -8.35 4.49 -18.46
CA VAL A 5 -9.00 3.18 -18.55
C VAL A 5 -8.86 2.45 -17.21
N VAL A 6 -9.98 2.05 -16.63
CA VAL A 6 -10.00 1.11 -15.49
C VAL A 6 -10.30 -0.27 -16.04
N THR A 7 -9.41 -1.23 -15.79
CA THR A 7 -9.57 -2.63 -16.19
C THR A 7 -9.71 -3.53 -14.97
N PHE A 8 -10.69 -4.43 -14.99
CA PHE A 8 -10.83 -5.48 -13.98
C PHE A 8 -10.17 -6.75 -14.50
N VAL A 9 -9.08 -7.16 -13.87
CA VAL A 9 -8.27 -8.31 -14.27
C VAL A 9 -8.30 -9.37 -13.18
N LYS A 10 -8.51 -10.63 -13.56
CA LYS A 10 -8.38 -11.78 -12.65
C LYS A 10 -7.01 -12.43 -12.86
N GLY A 11 -6.22 -12.53 -11.80
CA GLY A 11 -4.89 -13.13 -11.86
C GLY A 11 -4.04 -12.81 -10.64
N ASP A 12 -2.73 -12.97 -10.79
CA ASP A 12 -1.73 -12.62 -9.78
C ASP A 12 -1.30 -11.16 -9.98
N MET A 13 -1.60 -10.30 -8.99
CA MET A 13 -1.26 -8.88 -9.06
C MET A 13 0.26 -8.62 -9.14
N PHE A 14 1.09 -9.53 -8.62
CA PHE A 14 2.54 -9.38 -8.64
C PHE A 14 3.14 -9.59 -10.04
N LYS A 15 2.36 -10.12 -10.99
CA LYS A 15 2.73 -10.24 -12.41
C LYS A 15 2.25 -9.04 -13.24
N SER A 16 1.61 -8.06 -12.62
CA SER A 16 1.12 -6.87 -13.31
C SER A 16 2.28 -6.07 -13.92
N PRO A 17 2.14 -5.56 -15.16
CA PRO A 17 3.10 -4.63 -15.75
C PRO A 17 2.98 -3.21 -15.17
N ALA A 18 2.08 -2.98 -14.21
CA ALA A 18 1.89 -1.68 -13.58
C ALA A 18 3.19 -1.16 -12.95
N GLN A 19 3.40 0.15 -13.09
CA GLN A 19 4.55 0.85 -12.50
C GLN A 19 4.55 0.74 -10.97
N VAL A 20 3.38 0.86 -10.36
CA VAL A 20 3.19 0.85 -8.90
C VAL A 20 2.25 -0.28 -8.52
N LEU A 21 2.63 -1.07 -7.53
CA LEU A 21 1.75 -2.05 -6.89
C LEU A 21 1.24 -1.51 -5.56
N THR A 22 -0.06 -1.67 -5.28
CA THR A 22 -0.65 -1.22 -4.01
C THR A 22 -0.71 -2.37 -3.02
N ASN A 23 -0.14 -2.16 -1.83
CA ASN A 23 -0.19 -3.06 -0.70
C ASN A 23 -1.16 -2.53 0.36
N THR A 24 -2.21 -3.29 0.70
CA THR A 24 -3.11 -2.90 1.80
C THR A 24 -2.51 -3.30 3.13
N VAL A 25 -2.23 -2.33 4.00
CA VAL A 25 -1.56 -2.55 5.29
C VAL A 25 -2.41 -2.14 6.49
N ASN A 26 -2.00 -2.58 7.68
CA ASN A 26 -2.48 -2.01 8.95
C ASN A 26 -1.48 -0.97 9.48
N CYS A 27 -1.76 -0.40 10.65
CA CYS A 27 -0.89 0.61 11.26
C CYS A 27 0.01 0.05 12.38
N VAL A 28 -0.03 -1.26 12.65
CA VAL A 28 0.67 -1.89 13.80
C VAL A 28 1.84 -2.78 13.39
N GLY A 29 2.29 -2.72 12.12
CA GLY A 29 3.53 -3.38 11.71
C GLY A 29 3.41 -4.88 11.46
N VAL A 30 2.19 -5.41 11.27
CA VAL A 30 1.98 -6.85 11.06
C VAL A 30 1.64 -7.15 9.59
N MET A 31 2.36 -8.07 8.95
CA MET A 31 2.01 -8.62 7.64
C MET A 31 2.02 -10.15 7.72
N GLY A 32 0.95 -10.72 8.30
CA GLY A 32 0.90 -12.14 8.68
C GLY A 32 0.06 -13.04 7.77
N ALA A 33 -0.73 -12.49 6.85
CA ALA A 33 -1.58 -13.26 5.96
C ALA A 33 -1.93 -12.50 4.67
N GLY A 34 -2.50 -13.22 3.70
CA GLY A 34 -3.05 -12.67 2.47
C GLY A 34 -2.01 -11.92 1.63
N VAL A 35 -2.47 -10.87 0.94
CA VAL A 35 -1.62 -10.08 0.02
C VAL A 35 -0.44 -9.42 0.74
N ALA A 36 -0.63 -8.96 1.98
CA ALA A 36 0.43 -8.30 2.76
C ALA A 36 1.57 -9.28 3.10
N LEU A 37 1.26 -10.54 3.39
CA LEU A 37 2.30 -11.56 3.61
C LEU A 37 3.11 -11.81 2.34
N GLU A 38 2.46 -11.87 1.18
CA GLU A 38 3.16 -12.01 -0.10
C GLU A 38 4.06 -10.80 -0.41
N PHE A 39 3.61 -9.58 -0.11
CA PHE A 39 4.46 -8.39 -0.19
C PHE A 39 5.68 -8.49 0.73
N LYS A 40 5.50 -8.92 1.99
CA LYS A 40 6.61 -9.13 2.93
C LYS A 40 7.62 -10.15 2.41
N ASN A 41 7.16 -11.26 1.85
CA ASN A 41 8.04 -12.33 1.36
C ASN A 41 8.83 -11.90 0.11
N ARG A 42 8.21 -11.12 -0.79
CA ARG A 42 8.83 -10.67 -2.05
C ARG A 42 9.69 -9.43 -1.87
N TYR A 43 9.32 -8.54 -0.96
CA TYR A 43 9.96 -7.24 -0.74
C TYR A 43 10.31 -7.07 0.75
N PRO A 44 11.29 -7.82 1.27
CA PRO A 44 11.65 -7.78 2.69
C PRO A 44 12.12 -6.40 3.16
N MET A 45 12.86 -5.66 2.32
CA MET A 45 13.30 -4.30 2.62
C MET A 45 12.13 -3.31 2.76
N MET A 46 11.09 -3.48 1.96
CA MET A 46 9.84 -2.70 2.12
C MET A 46 9.16 -3.00 3.46
N PHE A 47 9.14 -4.28 3.86
CA PHE A 47 8.58 -4.66 5.15
C PHE A 47 9.38 -4.08 6.33
N GLU A 48 10.71 -4.05 6.25
CA GLU A 48 11.57 -3.42 7.27
C GLU A 48 11.27 -1.93 7.41
N ASP A 49 11.19 -1.19 6.31
CA ASP A 49 10.81 0.23 6.30
C ASP A 49 9.40 0.45 6.91
N TYR A 50 8.43 -0.35 6.45
CA TYR A 50 7.07 -0.33 6.98
C TYR A 50 7.05 -0.59 8.49
N LYS A 51 7.78 -1.59 8.97
CA LYS A 51 7.81 -1.93 10.39
C LYS A 51 8.40 -0.79 11.22
N ALA A 52 9.50 -0.20 10.76
CA ALA A 52 10.12 0.95 11.42
C ALA A 52 9.18 2.16 11.49
N LYS A 53 8.46 2.47 10.40
CA LYS A 53 7.46 3.55 10.38
C LYS A 53 6.28 3.27 11.31
N CYS A 54 5.80 2.02 11.38
CA CYS A 54 4.77 1.62 12.33
C CYS A 54 5.24 1.79 13.78
N ASP A 55 6.47 1.38 14.10
CA ASP A 55 7.04 1.48 15.45
C ASP A 55 7.22 2.94 15.89
N GLN A 56 7.46 3.84 14.94
CA GLN A 56 7.50 5.30 15.15
C GLN A 56 6.09 5.94 15.17
N GLY A 57 5.03 5.17 14.91
CA GLY A 57 3.67 5.67 14.80
C GLY A 57 3.40 6.55 13.58
N ALA A 58 4.25 6.51 12.56
CA ALA A 58 4.16 7.33 11.35
C ALA A 58 3.09 6.82 10.37
N VAL A 59 2.76 5.52 10.39
CA VAL A 59 1.72 4.95 9.53
C VAL A 59 0.34 5.26 10.13
N LYS A 60 -0.47 6.03 9.39
CA LYS A 60 -1.81 6.46 9.81
C LYS A 60 -2.90 6.01 8.81
N PRO A 61 -4.11 5.67 9.28
CA PRO A 61 -5.22 5.32 8.40
C PRO A 61 -5.52 6.42 7.37
N GLY A 62 -5.71 6.01 6.11
CA GLY A 62 -5.99 6.94 5.01
C GLY A 62 -4.81 7.84 4.61
N GLN A 63 -3.60 7.57 5.09
CA GLN A 63 -2.37 8.25 4.67
C GLN A 63 -1.45 7.24 3.98
N PRO A 64 -1.66 6.97 2.68
CA PRO A 64 -0.79 6.10 1.92
C PRO A 64 0.59 6.75 1.75
N TYR A 65 1.62 5.91 1.64
CA TYR A 65 2.98 6.36 1.38
C TYR A 65 3.67 5.41 0.42
N LEU A 66 4.63 5.94 -0.33
CA LEU A 66 5.41 5.19 -1.31
C LEU A 66 6.65 4.62 -0.65
N TRP A 67 6.94 3.37 -0.98
CA TRP A 67 8.26 2.80 -0.86
C TRP A 67 8.77 2.47 -2.26
N GLU A 68 10.02 2.75 -2.55
CA GLU A 68 10.64 2.43 -3.84
C GLU A 68 12.06 1.89 -3.66
N ASP A 69 12.41 0.95 -4.51
CA ASP A 69 13.79 0.54 -4.77
C ASP A 69 14.05 0.60 -6.28
N ASP A 70 15.25 0.18 -6.69
CA ASP A 70 15.67 0.19 -8.11
C ASP A 70 14.79 -0.69 -9.02
N THR A 71 13.99 -1.58 -8.44
CA THR A 71 13.23 -2.61 -9.17
C THR A 71 11.72 -2.36 -9.16
N LYS A 72 11.17 -1.75 -8.10
CA LYS A 72 9.74 -1.60 -7.88
C LYS A 72 9.36 -0.40 -7.02
N GLN A 73 8.16 0.11 -7.31
CA GLN A 73 7.44 1.07 -6.50
C GLN A 73 6.22 0.39 -5.85
N ILE A 74 6.10 0.53 -4.54
CA ILE A 74 5.03 -0.07 -3.73
C ILE A 74 4.33 1.02 -2.94
N LEU A 75 3.03 1.16 -3.17
CA LEU A 75 2.18 2.05 -2.40
C LEU A 75 1.63 1.29 -1.20
N ASN A 76 2.11 1.59 0.00
CA ASN A 76 1.52 1.06 1.23
C ASN A 76 0.29 1.90 1.58
N PHE A 77 -0.89 1.28 1.56
CA PHE A 77 -2.17 1.91 1.82
C PHE A 77 -2.75 1.44 3.16
N PRO A 78 -2.69 2.26 4.23
CA PRO A 78 -3.20 1.88 5.54
C PRO A 78 -4.73 1.90 5.54
N THR A 79 -5.32 0.70 5.53
CA THR A 79 -6.79 0.50 5.51
C THR A 79 -7.33 -0.02 6.84
N LYS A 80 -6.44 -0.34 7.79
CA LYS A 80 -6.77 -0.92 9.08
C LYS A 80 -5.93 -0.28 10.19
N ARG A 81 -6.54 -0.09 11.36
CA ARG A 81 -5.82 0.36 12.57
C ARG A 81 -5.07 -0.81 13.20
N ASP A 82 -5.77 -1.91 13.47
CA ASP A 82 -5.20 -3.20 13.90
C ASP A 82 -5.45 -4.26 12.84
N TRP A 83 -4.57 -5.26 12.73
CA TRP A 83 -4.73 -6.36 11.77
C TRP A 83 -5.96 -7.24 12.07
N ARG A 84 -6.43 -7.28 13.33
CA ARG A 84 -7.64 -7.98 13.77
C ARG A 84 -8.92 -7.22 13.47
N SER A 85 -8.84 -5.93 13.15
CA SER A 85 -10.01 -5.10 12.84
C SER A 85 -10.43 -5.24 11.38
N ASP A 86 -11.71 -4.98 11.10
CA ASP A 86 -12.19 -4.81 9.74
C ASP A 86 -11.61 -3.53 9.11
N SER A 87 -11.53 -3.53 7.77
CA SER A 87 -11.17 -2.31 7.03
C SER A 87 -12.32 -1.31 7.12
N VAL A 88 -12.00 -0.03 7.28
CA VAL A 88 -13.01 1.04 7.39
C VAL A 88 -13.07 1.81 6.08
N PHE A 89 -14.26 1.89 5.48
CA PHE A 89 -14.46 2.55 4.18
C PHE A 89 -13.95 4.01 4.15
N GLN A 90 -14.10 4.73 5.27
CA GLN A 90 -13.65 6.11 5.44
C GLN A 90 -12.12 6.27 5.26
N ASP A 91 -11.34 5.22 5.54
CA ASP A 91 -9.88 5.27 5.36
C ASP A 91 -9.52 5.15 3.87
N ILE A 92 -10.35 4.44 3.08
CA ILE A 92 -10.21 4.37 1.61
C ILE A 92 -10.56 5.72 0.99
N GLU A 93 -11.69 6.31 1.38
CA GLU A 93 -12.14 7.61 0.87
C GLU A 93 -11.13 8.74 1.15
N ARG A 94 -10.43 8.69 2.28
CA ARG A 94 -9.40 9.68 2.63
C ARG A 94 -8.09 9.48 1.86
N GLY A 95 -7.67 8.23 1.67
CA GLY A 95 -6.39 7.95 1.01
C GLY A 95 -6.45 8.08 -0.51
N MET A 96 -7.60 7.79 -1.13
CA MET A 96 -7.73 7.75 -2.59
C MET A 96 -7.43 9.12 -3.27
N PRO A 97 -7.93 10.27 -2.78
CA PRO A 97 -7.59 11.58 -3.35
C PRO A 97 -6.09 11.90 -3.32
N ILE A 98 -5.39 11.50 -2.24
CA ILE A 98 -3.94 11.71 -2.08
C ILE A 98 -3.18 10.96 -3.17
N THR A 99 -3.61 9.74 -3.48
CA THR A 99 -3.00 8.93 -4.54
C THR A 99 -3.24 9.46 -5.95
N SER A 100 -4.32 10.24 -6.17
CA SER A 100 -4.73 10.72 -7.49
C SER A 100 -4.30 12.14 -7.83
N CYS A 101 -4.07 13.01 -6.83
CA CYS A 101 -3.87 14.45 -7.07
C CYS A 101 -2.41 14.85 -7.24
N ASP A 102 -1.47 14.26 -6.50
CA ASP A 102 -0.03 14.53 -6.69
C ASP A 102 0.82 13.38 -6.13
N PHE A 103 1.22 12.46 -7.01
CA PHE A 103 1.98 11.26 -6.63
C PHE A 103 3.34 11.61 -5.97
N ASN A 104 3.84 12.84 -6.18
CA ASN A 104 5.07 13.31 -5.55
C ASN A 104 4.93 13.54 -4.04
N TYR A 105 3.71 13.75 -3.53
CA TYR A 105 3.44 13.95 -2.11
C TYR A 105 3.52 12.67 -1.27
N LEU A 106 3.65 11.52 -1.93
CA LEU A 106 3.73 10.20 -1.31
C LEU A 106 5.16 9.78 -0.95
N ARG A 107 6.17 10.54 -1.41
CA ARG A 107 7.59 10.29 -1.13
C ARG A 107 8.02 10.87 0.21
#